data_AF-A0A3N4KPM1-F1
#
_entry.id   AF-A0A3N4KPM1-F1
#
_cell.length_a   1.000
_cell.length_b   1.000
_cell.length_c   1.000
_cell.angle_alpha   90.00
_cell.angle_beta   90.00
_cell.angle_gamma   90.00
#
_symmetry.space_group_name_H-M   'P 1'
#
loop_
_entity.id
_entity.type
_entity.pdbx_description
1 polymer ?
#
loop_
_entity_poly.entity_id
_entity_poly.type
_entity_poly.pdbx_seq_one_letter_code
_entity_poly.pdbx_strand_id
1 'polypeptide(L)' 'CNDVIKKPKLDSHRGQCRGAYFTCIDCNTTFSGNDHKTHTSCISEAQKYQGALYKPEK' A
#
# COMPACT_ATOMS: atom_id res chain seq x y z
N CYS A 1 2.64 16.54 2.28
CA CYS A 1 4.00 16.10 1.94
C CYS A 1 4.09 15.67 0.47
N ASN A 2 3.12 14.93 -0.11
CA ASN A 2 3.17 14.44 -1.50
C ASN A 2 4.52 13.76 -1.85
N ASP A 3 5.15 13.15 -0.85
CA ASP A 3 6.44 12.48 -0.99
C ASP A 3 6.24 11.04 -1.43
N VAL A 4 7.16 10.56 -2.28
CA VAL A 4 7.27 9.15 -2.60
C VAL A 4 8.36 8.54 -1.72
N ILE A 5 7.94 7.76 -0.74
CA ILE A 5 8.81 7.20 0.30
C ILE A 5 8.75 5.68 0.27
N LYS A 6 9.91 5.05 0.35
CA LYS A 6 10.00 3.59 0.49
C LYS A 6 9.41 3.18 1.84
N LYS A 7 8.69 2.05 1.86
CA LYS A 7 8.06 1.48 3.07
C LYS A 7 8.94 1.48 4.35
N PRO A 8 10.23 1.09 4.35
CA PRO A 8 11.06 1.16 5.57
C PRO A 8 11.28 2.58 6.10
N LYS A 9 11.17 3.62 5.27
CA LYS A 9 11.29 5.04 5.69
C LYS A 9 9.95 5.67 6.03
N LEU A 10 8.83 5.02 5.71
CA LEU A 10 7.48 5.51 5.95
C LEU A 10 7.20 5.72 7.45
N ASP A 11 7.69 4.80 8.30
CA ASP A 11 7.49 4.86 9.75
C ASP A 11 8.15 6.11 10.36
N SER A 12 9.35 6.46 9.89
CA SER A 12 10.05 7.68 10.29
C SER A 12 9.33 8.94 9.79
N HIS A 13 8.85 8.94 8.53
CA HIS A 13 8.14 10.08 7.94
C HIS A 13 6.79 10.35 8.60
N ARG A 14 6.09 9.31 9.09
CA ARG A 14 4.80 9.44 9.79
C ARG A 14 4.88 10.41 10.98
N GLY A 15 6.02 10.44 11.68
CA GLY A 15 6.24 11.39 12.78
C GLY A 15 6.27 12.85 12.32
N GLN A 16 6.72 13.10 11.09
CA GLN A 16 6.81 14.43 10.47
C GLN A 16 5.49 14.83 9.79
N CYS A 17 4.80 13.88 9.17
CA CYS A 17 3.49 14.08 8.55
C CYS A 17 2.36 13.49 9.41
N ARG A 18 2.06 14.17 10.53
CA ARG A 18 0.97 13.80 11.45
C ARG A 18 -0.39 13.90 10.76
N GLY A 19 -1.19 12.83 10.87
CA GLY A 19 -2.54 12.78 10.29
C GLY A 19 -2.58 12.56 8.77
N ALA A 20 -1.44 12.26 8.13
CA ALA A 20 -1.41 11.94 6.71
C ALA A 20 -1.97 10.53 6.44
N TYR A 21 -2.54 10.38 5.24
CA TYR A 21 -2.87 9.09 4.63
C TYR A 21 -1.74 8.69 3.67
N PHE A 22 -1.55 7.39 3.51
CA PHE A 22 -0.52 6.83 2.64
C PHE A 22 -1.16 5.96 1.59
N THR A 23 -0.77 6.10 0.34
CA THR A 23 -1.28 5.27 -0.74
C THR A 23 -0.15 4.43 -1.30
N CYS A 24 -0.33 3.12 -1.36
CA CYS A 24 0.60 2.26 -2.09
C CYS A 24 0.39 2.50 -3.59
N ILE A 25 1.46 2.86 -4.28
CA ILE A 25 1.43 3.16 -5.72
C ILE A 25 1.24 1.88 -6.54
N ASP A 26 1.72 0.73 -6.02
CA ASP A 26 1.66 -0.54 -6.73
C ASP A 26 0.24 -1.13 -6.77
N CYS A 27 -0.55 -0.97 -5.69
CA CYS A 27 -1.91 -1.52 -5.62
C CYS A 27 -3.03 -0.46 -5.54
N ASN A 28 -2.68 0.83 -5.45
CA ASN A 28 -3.58 1.96 -5.20
C ASN A 28 -4.46 1.79 -3.95
N THR A 29 -3.94 1.10 -2.92
CA THR A 29 -4.61 1.01 -1.62
C THR A 29 -4.19 2.18 -0.75
N THR A 30 -5.18 2.91 -0.23
CA THR A 30 -4.96 3.99 0.73
C THR A 30 -5.08 3.45 2.15
N PHE A 31 -4.09 3.78 2.97
CA PHE A 31 -3.96 3.41 4.37
C PHE A 31 -4.10 4.66 5.23
N SER A 32 -4.84 4.54 6.32
CA SER A 32 -4.87 5.52 7.40
C SER A 32 -4.02 5.00 8.56
N GLY A 33 -3.52 5.90 9.39
CA GLY A 33 -2.86 5.48 10.64
C GLY A 33 -1.70 4.50 10.44
N ASN A 34 -1.82 3.32 11.04
CA ASN A 34 -0.82 2.26 11.03
C ASN A 34 -1.14 1.10 10.07
N ASP A 35 -2.20 1.18 9.27
CA ASP A 35 -2.61 0.09 8.36
C ASP A 35 -1.57 -0.22 7.29
N HIS A 36 -0.71 0.75 6.95
CA HIS A 36 0.41 0.53 6.03
C HIS A 36 1.45 -0.48 6.56
N LYS A 37 1.51 -0.75 7.89
CA LYS A 37 2.45 -1.71 8.48
C LYS A 37 2.12 -3.14 8.05
N THR A 38 0.84 -3.49 8.08
CA THR A 38 0.35 -4.84 7.74
C THR A 38 0.39 -5.13 6.24
N HIS A 39 0.57 -4.10 5.40
CA HIS A 39 0.64 -4.24 3.94
C HIS A 39 1.96 -4.86 3.44
N THR A 40 2.19 -6.14 3.65
CA THR A 40 3.45 -6.83 3.26
C THR A 40 3.45 -7.32 1.81
N SER A 41 2.28 -7.47 1.20
CA SER A 41 2.11 -7.88 -0.20
C SER A 41 1.13 -6.95 -0.91
N CYS A 42 1.49 -6.56 -2.13
CA CYS A 42 0.56 -5.91 -3.05
C CYS A 42 -0.27 -6.99 -3.75
N ILE A 43 -1.56 -6.72 -3.95
CA ILE A 43 -2.35 -7.52 -4.88
C ILE A 43 -1.80 -7.28 -6.29
N SER A 44 -1.64 -8.35 -7.07
CA SER A 44 -1.24 -8.21 -8.47
C SER A 44 -2.38 -7.58 -9.27
N GLU A 45 -2.05 -6.92 -10.38
CA GLU A 45 -3.02 -6.34 -11.30
C GLU A 45 -4.04 -7.39 -11.75
N ALA A 46 -3.58 -8.62 -12.02
CA ALA A 46 -4.44 -9.76 -12.34
C ALA A 46 -5.43 -10.11 -11.21
N GLN A 47 -5.04 -10.04 -9.94
CA GLN A 47 -5.93 -10.28 -8.79
C GLN A 47 -6.99 -9.18 -8.66
N LYS A 48 -6.64 -7.92 -9.00
CA LYS A 48 -7.55 -6.77 -8.94
C LYS A 48 -8.60 -6.80 -10.05
N TYR A 49 -8.20 -7.16 -11.28
CA TYR A 49 -9.12 -7.20 -12.43
C TYR A 49 -9.90 -8.51 -12.54
N GLN A 50 -9.35 -9.64 -12.10
CA GLN A 50 -10.01 -10.94 -12.26
C GLN A 50 -10.94 -11.30 -11.11
N GLY A 51 -10.91 -10.60 -9.96
CA GLY A 51 -11.88 -10.82 -8.88
C GLY A 51 -12.07 -12.31 -8.53
N ALA A 52 -13.31 -12.82 -8.64
CA ALA A 52 -13.65 -14.22 -8.37
C ALA A 52 -13.14 -15.24 -9.41
N LEU A 53 -12.56 -14.79 -10.53
CA LEU A 53 -12.03 -15.63 -11.62
C LEU A 53 -10.51 -15.80 -11.56
N TYR A 54 -9.81 -15.17 -10.60
CA TYR A 54 -8.36 -15.28 -10.47
C TYR A 54 -7.95 -16.72 -10.14
N LYS A 55 -7.44 -17.43 -11.16
CA LYS A 55 -6.77 -18.72 -10.99
C LYS A 55 -5.26 -18.44 -10.95
N PRO A 56 -4.55 -18.77 -9.86
CA PRO A 56 -3.10 -18.75 -9.91
C PRO A 56 -2.66 -19.77 -10.97
N GLU A 57 -1.97 -19.31 -12.02
CA GLU A 57 -1.31 -20.21 -12.96
C GLU A 57 -0.26 -21.01 -12.19
N LYS A 58 -0.31 -22.33 -12.41
CA LYS A 58 0.35 -23.37 -11.63
C LYS A 58 1.82 -23.53 -12.01
#